data_AF-A0A7J6NCL5-F1
#
_entry.id   AF-A0A7J6NCL5-F1
#
_cell.length_a   1.000
_cell.length_b   1.000
_cell.length_c   1.000
_cell.angle_alpha   90.00
_cell.angle_beta   90.00
_cell.angle_gamma   90.00
#
_symmetry.space_group_name_H-M   'P 1'
#
loop_
_entity.id
_entity.type
_entity.pdbx_description
1 polymer ?
#
loop_
_entity_poly.entity_id
_entity_poly.type
_entity_poly.pdbx_seq_one_letter_code
_entity_poly.pdbx_strand_id
1 'polypeptide(L)'
;EQLIPYSPTHDTIVCKSRRGFIYLARDAGKIPIIPCYCFGEQIAYETSNFMLPFRQWLQHNLGMGLPLPKSWRPKHLKDFALVVGKPIEWEEEDTVATMHAKYISAIHDLFYDNKSKYPEYEKRELV
;
A
#
# COMPACT_ATOMS: atom_id res chain seq x y z
N GLU A 1 -13.08 5.89 1.26
CA GLU A 1 -11.87 5.14 0.87
C GLU A 1 -12.12 4.41 -0.44
N GLN A 2 -11.16 4.41 -1.36
CA GLN A 2 -11.28 3.62 -2.59
C GLN A 2 -11.02 2.15 -2.23
N LEU A 3 -11.93 1.25 -2.59
CA LEU A 3 -11.67 -0.20 -2.49
C LEU A 3 -10.42 -0.52 -3.32
N ILE A 4 -9.33 -0.86 -2.66
CA ILE A 4 -8.11 -1.33 -3.33
C ILE A 4 -8.47 -2.70 -3.91
N PRO A 5 -8.44 -2.88 -5.25
CA PRO A 5 -8.77 -4.15 -5.84
C PRO A 5 -7.72 -5.18 -5.42
N TYR A 6 -8.14 -6.22 -4.72
CA TYR A 6 -7.27 -7.36 -4.43
C TYR A 6 -6.86 -8.02 -5.75
N SER A 7 -5.55 -8.13 -5.95
CA SER A 7 -4.97 -8.88 -7.05
C SER A 7 -4.08 -9.99 -6.53
N PRO A 8 -4.17 -11.21 -7.08
CA PRO A 8 -3.26 -12.30 -6.74
C PRO A 8 -1.89 -12.16 -7.40
N THR A 9 -1.74 -11.29 -8.41
CA THR A 9 -0.52 -11.16 -9.23
C THR A 9 0.32 -9.94 -8.92
N HIS A 10 -0.29 -8.88 -8.37
CA HIS A 10 0.41 -7.63 -8.10
C HIS A 10 -0.15 -6.94 -6.86
N ASP A 11 0.72 -6.23 -6.17
CA ASP A 11 0.36 -5.36 -5.05
C ASP A 11 0.43 -3.92 -5.52
N THR A 12 -0.58 -3.11 -5.18
CA THR A 12 -0.67 -1.71 -5.67
C THR A 12 -0.18 -0.74 -4.62
N ILE A 13 0.77 0.14 -4.97
CA ILE A 13 1.15 1.25 -4.08
C ILE A 13 0.06 2.33 -4.12
N VAL A 14 -0.64 2.52 -3.00
CA VAL A 14 -1.69 3.55 -2.87
C VAL A 14 -1.13 4.96 -2.76
N CYS A 15 0.10 5.11 -2.26
CA CYS A 15 0.77 6.41 -2.06
C CYS A 15 1.43 6.99 -3.32
N LYS A 16 1.10 6.52 -4.53
CA LYS A 16 1.68 7.02 -5.80
C LYS A 16 1.42 8.49 -6.09
N SER A 17 0.23 8.99 -5.77
CA SER A 17 -0.18 10.37 -6.06
C SER A 17 -0.38 11.21 -4.79
N ARG A 18 -0.52 10.55 -3.64
CA ARG A 18 -0.78 11.22 -2.36
C ARG A 18 0.52 11.75 -1.78
N ARG A 19 0.68 13.07 -1.80
CA ARG A 19 1.88 13.77 -1.27
C ARG A 19 1.62 14.52 0.04
N GLY A 20 0.39 14.45 0.57
CA GLY A 20 -0.03 15.20 1.76
C GLY A 20 0.88 15.01 2.97
N PHE A 21 1.31 13.77 3.24
CA PHE A 21 2.22 13.46 4.35
C PHE A 21 3.60 14.13 4.21
N ILE A 22 4.07 14.35 2.98
CA ILE A 22 5.34 15.01 2.70
C ILE A 22 5.22 16.52 2.87
N TYR A 23 4.08 17.10 2.47
CA TYR A 23 3.78 18.50 2.78
C TYR A 23 3.79 18.73 4.29
N LEU A 24 3.12 17.87 5.06
CA LEU A 24 3.09 17.95 6.52
C LEU A 24 4.50 17.81 7.12
N ALA A 25 5.29 16.85 6.66
CA ALA A 25 6.65 16.64 7.15
C ALA A 25 7.57 17.84 6.86
N ARG A 26 7.42 18.47 5.68
CA ARG A 26 8.13 19.69 5.32
C ARG A 26 7.75 20.85 6.23
N ASP A 27 6.45 21.10 6.35
CA ASP A 27 5.89 22.27 7.04
C ASP A 27 6.09 22.17 8.57
N ALA A 28 6.19 20.95 9.12
CA ALA A 28 6.53 20.69 10.51
C ALA A 28 8.03 20.81 10.84
N GLY A 29 8.86 21.30 9.90
CA GLY A 29 10.29 21.53 10.11
C GLY A 29 11.19 20.49 9.46
N LYS A 30 10.86 20.00 8.26
CA LYS A 30 11.65 19.02 7.50
C LYS A 30 11.94 17.73 8.29
N ILE A 31 10.87 17.11 8.82
CA ILE A 31 10.97 15.84 9.57
C ILE A 31 11.34 14.69 8.61
N PRO A 32 12.32 13.83 8.96
CA PRO A 32 12.69 12.70 8.11
C PRO A 32 11.54 11.71 7.93
N ILE A 33 11.46 11.13 6.73
CA ILE A 33 10.38 10.23 6.36
C ILE A 33 10.90 8.80 6.36
N ILE A 34 10.21 7.91 7.06
CA ILE A 34 10.59 6.49 7.15
C ILE A 34 9.69 5.68 6.20
N PRO A 35 10.25 5.02 5.17
CA PRO A 35 9.50 4.13 4.30
C PRO A 35 9.21 2.82 5.04
N CYS A 36 7.94 2.40 5.01
CA CYS A 36 7.47 1.16 5.63
C CYS A 36 6.62 0.38 4.62
N TYR A 37 6.80 -0.94 4.57
CA TYR A 37 5.99 -1.83 3.73
C TYR A 37 5.52 -3.04 4.54
N CYS A 38 4.23 -3.36 4.46
CA CYS A 38 3.61 -4.45 5.20
C CYS A 38 3.33 -5.65 4.27
N PHE A 39 4.05 -6.75 4.47
CA PHE A 39 3.75 -8.02 3.82
C PHE A 39 2.60 -8.72 4.56
N GLY A 40 1.72 -9.38 3.80
CA GLY A 40 0.56 -10.12 4.33
C GLY A 40 -0.74 -9.33 4.37
N GLU A 41 -0.69 -7.98 4.30
CA GLU A 41 -1.89 -7.12 4.38
C GLU A 41 -2.93 -7.45 3.31
N GLN A 42 -2.50 -7.49 2.05
CA GLN A 42 -3.39 -7.74 0.92
C GLN A 42 -3.93 -9.17 0.91
N ILE A 43 -3.18 -10.14 1.47
CA ILE A 43 -3.56 -11.56 1.45
C ILE A 43 -4.54 -11.88 2.57
N ALA A 44 -4.50 -11.15 3.68
CA ALA A 44 -5.39 -11.35 4.81
C ALA A 44 -6.87 -11.06 4.45
N TYR A 45 -7.12 -10.12 3.54
CA TYR A 45 -8.47 -9.67 3.17
C TYR A 45 -8.83 -10.03 1.72
N GLU A 46 -9.29 -11.26 1.50
CA GLU A 46 -9.85 -11.67 0.21
C GLU A 46 -11.34 -11.32 0.11
N THR A 47 -11.68 -10.28 -0.66
CA THR A 47 -13.07 -9.98 -1.05
C THR A 47 -13.47 -10.68 -2.34
N SER A 48 -14.75 -11.04 -2.47
CA SER A 48 -15.27 -11.59 -3.74
C SER A 48 -15.34 -10.51 -4.83
N ASN A 49 -14.87 -10.84 -6.04
CA ASN A 49 -14.99 -9.99 -7.24
C ASN A 49 -16.42 -9.95 -7.82
N PHE A 50 -17.37 -10.67 -7.24
CA PHE A 50 -18.76 -10.72 -7.72
C PHE A 50 -19.41 -9.32 -7.74
N MET A 51 -19.84 -8.83 -8.90
CA MET A 51 -20.45 -7.49 -9.01
C MET A 51 -19.56 -6.34 -8.49
N LEU A 52 -18.22 -6.47 -8.56
CA LEU A 52 -17.28 -5.44 -8.09
C LEU A 52 -17.57 -4.03 -8.66
N PRO A 53 -17.85 -3.84 -9.96
CA PRO A 53 -18.16 -2.51 -10.50
C PRO A 53 -19.44 -1.90 -9.90
N PHE A 54 -20.45 -2.74 -9.64
CA PHE A 54 -21.69 -2.29 -8.98
C PHE A 54 -21.44 -1.91 -7.52
N ARG A 55 -20.60 -2.65 -6.79
CA ARG A 55 -20.25 -2.30 -5.40
C ARG A 55 -19.41 -1.03 -5.33
N GLN A 56 -18.48 -0.84 -6.25
CA GLN A 56 -17.71 0.40 -6.37
C GLN A 56 -18.62 1.58 -6.71
N TRP A 57 -19.59 1.39 -7.61
CA TRP A 57 -20.62 2.37 -7.91
C TRP A 57 -21.48 2.69 -6.68
N LEU A 58 -21.92 1.68 -5.93
CA LEU A 58 -22.73 1.84 -4.71
C LEU A 58 -21.94 2.61 -3.64
N GLN A 59 -20.65 2.28 -3.46
CA GLN A 59 -19.77 2.95 -2.53
C GLN A 59 -19.54 4.42 -2.93
N HIS A 60 -19.31 4.67 -4.23
CA HIS A 60 -19.02 6.02 -4.72
C HIS A 60 -20.25 6.93 -4.68
N ASN A 61 -21.43 6.42 -5.01
CA ASN A 61 -22.65 7.24 -5.12
C ASN A 61 -23.50 7.25 -3.84
N LEU A 62 -23.53 6.15 -3.09
CA LEU A 62 -24.41 6.00 -1.92
C LEU A 62 -23.62 5.91 -0.60
N GLY A 63 -22.29 5.88 -0.63
CA GLY A 63 -21.45 5.73 0.56
C GLY A 63 -21.54 4.35 1.23
N MET A 64 -22.28 3.41 0.64
CA MET A 64 -22.49 2.08 1.20
C MET A 64 -21.39 1.11 0.77
N GLY A 65 -20.52 0.74 1.70
CA GLY A 65 -19.55 -0.33 1.51
C GLY A 65 -20.19 -1.70 1.76
N LEU A 66 -20.34 -2.52 0.71
CA LEU A 66 -20.79 -3.91 0.82
C LEU A 66 -19.58 -4.86 0.70
N PRO A 67 -18.92 -5.25 1.80
CA PRO A 67 -17.90 -6.28 1.77
C PRO A 67 -18.58 -7.64 1.61
N LEU A 68 -18.52 -8.23 0.40
CA LEU A 68 -18.94 -9.63 0.24
C LEU A 68 -17.73 -10.55 0.47
N PRO A 69 -17.80 -11.43 1.48
CA PRO A 69 -16.74 -12.39 1.74
C PRO A 69 -16.62 -13.37 0.58
N LYS A 70 -15.40 -13.76 0.23
CA LYS A 70 -15.14 -14.76 -0.80
C LYS A 70 -15.48 -16.18 -0.36
N SER A 71 -15.44 -16.45 0.93
CA SER A 71 -15.79 -17.75 1.51
C SER A 71 -16.60 -17.57 2.79
N TRP A 72 -17.52 -18.49 3.03
CA TRP A 72 -18.28 -18.59 4.28
C TRP A 72 -17.44 -19.01 5.48
N ARG A 73 -16.27 -19.61 5.23
CA ARG A 73 -15.32 -19.99 6.30
C ARG A 73 -14.26 -18.88 6.45
N PRO A 74 -14.07 -18.31 7.65
CA PRO A 74 -12.98 -17.39 7.88
C PRO A 74 -11.66 -18.13 7.65
N LYS A 75 -10.84 -17.64 6.72
CA LYS A 75 -9.45 -18.09 6.59
C LYS A 75 -8.68 -17.60 7.81
N HIS A 76 -7.71 -18.37 8.26
CA HIS A 76 -6.78 -17.91 9.30
C HIS A 76 -6.09 -16.63 8.79
N LEU A 77 -6.07 -15.60 9.63
CA LEU A 77 -5.32 -14.38 9.33
C LEU A 77 -3.85 -14.78 9.16
N LYS A 78 -3.26 -14.40 8.04
CA LYS A 78 -1.83 -14.62 7.82
C LYS A 78 -1.04 -13.64 8.69
N ASP A 79 0.16 -14.04 9.06
CA ASP A 79 1.08 -13.17 9.78
C ASP A 79 1.39 -11.93 8.94
N PHE A 80 1.36 -10.77 9.59
CA PHE A 80 1.76 -9.51 8.99
C PHE A 80 3.23 -9.26 9.33
N ALA A 81 4.03 -8.98 8.31
CA ALA A 81 5.43 -8.61 8.50
C ALA A 81 5.65 -7.19 8.02
N LEU A 82 5.81 -6.27 8.97
CA LEU A 82 6.15 -4.88 8.69
C LEU A 82 7.66 -4.74 8.53
N VAL A 83 8.10 -4.37 7.33
CA VAL A 83 9.50 -4.03 7.05
C VAL A 83 9.64 -2.52 7.10
N VAL A 84 10.57 -2.07 7.94
CA VAL A 84 10.88 -0.65 8.15
C VAL A 84 12.23 -0.36 7.50
N GLY A 85 12.26 0.65 6.63
CA GLY A 85 13.48 1.08 5.97
C GLY A 85 14.25 2.14 6.74
N LYS A 86 15.30 2.66 6.08
CA LYS A 86 16.12 3.74 6.62
C LYS A 86 15.37 5.08 6.52
N PRO A 87 15.52 5.98 7.51
CA PRO A 87 15.01 7.34 7.41
C PRO A 87 15.55 8.06 6.17
N ILE A 88 14.67 8.77 5.46
CA ILE A 88 15.02 9.64 4.34
C ILE A 88 15.08 11.08 4.87
N GLU A 89 16.29 11.61 4.93
CA GLU A 89 16.58 12.97 5.36
C GLU A 89 16.34 13.99 4.25
N TRP A 90 16.03 15.23 4.62
CA TRP A 90 15.82 16.32 3.66
C TRP A 90 17.14 16.96 3.24
N GLU A 91 17.35 17.08 1.93
CA GLU A 91 18.42 17.90 1.37
C GLU A 91 17.94 19.36 1.19
N GLU A 92 18.88 20.29 0.97
CA GLU A 92 18.55 21.72 0.82
C GLU A 92 17.73 21.98 -0.45
N GLU A 93 18.02 21.23 -1.51
CA GLU A 93 17.38 21.31 -2.83
C GLU A 93 16.10 20.47 -2.94
N ASP A 94 15.73 19.73 -1.89
CA ASP A 94 14.60 18.80 -1.97
C ASP A 94 13.26 19.52 -2.05
N THR A 95 12.54 19.27 -3.15
CA THR A 95 11.15 19.62 -3.30
C THR A 95 10.26 18.49 -2.78
N VAL A 96 8.98 18.79 -2.53
CA VAL A 96 8.00 17.75 -2.15
C VAL A 96 7.92 16.64 -3.20
N ALA A 97 8.12 16.96 -4.49
CA ALA A 97 8.11 15.98 -5.56
C ALA A 97 9.36 15.08 -5.55
N THR A 98 10.55 15.64 -5.29
CA THR A 98 11.79 14.85 -5.21
C THR A 98 11.78 13.96 -3.99
N MET A 99 11.36 14.48 -2.84
CA MET A 99 11.22 13.70 -1.61
C MET A 99 10.18 12.57 -1.78
N HIS A 100 9.07 12.84 -2.48
CA HIS A 100 8.09 11.80 -2.82
C HIS A 100 8.68 10.71 -3.72
N ALA A 101 9.47 11.09 -4.72
CA ALA A 101 10.14 10.13 -5.59
C ALA A 101 11.15 9.27 -4.82
N LYS A 102 11.96 9.87 -3.92
CA LYS A 102 12.88 9.15 -3.02
C LYS A 102 12.11 8.15 -2.15
N TYR A 103 10.99 8.56 -1.57
CA TYR A 103 10.12 7.69 -0.77
C TYR A 103 9.57 6.50 -1.57
N ILE A 104 9.05 6.74 -2.78
CA ILE A 104 8.52 5.67 -3.63
C ILE A 104 9.63 4.70 -4.05
N SER A 105 10.81 5.21 -4.42
CA SER A 105 11.99 4.38 -4.73
C SER A 105 12.36 3.49 -3.55
N ALA A 106 12.45 4.06 -2.34
CA ALA A 106 12.80 3.31 -1.15
C ALA A 106 11.77 2.23 -0.80
N ILE A 107 10.47 2.45 -1.07
CA ILE A 107 9.45 1.40 -0.93
C ILE A 107 9.66 0.28 -1.94
N HIS A 108 9.96 0.62 -3.20
CA HIS A 108 10.25 -0.39 -4.22
C HIS A 108 11.46 -1.24 -3.81
N ASP A 109 12.53 -0.61 -3.36
CA ASP A 109 13.74 -1.28 -2.90
C ASP A 109 13.43 -2.20 -1.71
N LEU A 110 12.70 -1.70 -0.69
CA LEU A 110 12.27 -2.50 0.46
C LEU A 110 11.45 -3.73 0.05
N PHE A 111 10.56 -3.58 -0.94
CA PHE A 111 9.77 -4.69 -1.44
C PHE A 111 10.67 -5.74 -2.13
N TYR A 112 11.48 -5.33 -3.10
CA TYR A 112 12.30 -6.27 -3.87
C TYR A 112 13.40 -6.93 -3.05
N ASP A 113 13.96 -6.23 -2.06
CA ASP A 113 14.96 -6.78 -1.14
C ASP A 113 14.39 -7.83 -0.19
N ASN A 114 13.10 -7.74 0.14
CA ASN A 114 12.47 -8.61 1.14
C ASN A 114 11.47 -9.61 0.55
N LYS A 115 11.02 -9.47 -0.70
CA LYS A 115 10.01 -10.37 -1.30
C LYS A 115 10.45 -11.83 -1.33
N SER A 116 11.75 -12.10 -1.45
CA SER A 116 12.31 -13.46 -1.44
C SER A 116 12.13 -14.19 -0.11
N LYS A 117 11.91 -13.45 0.98
CA LYS A 117 11.64 -14.01 2.31
C LYS A 117 10.21 -14.54 2.44
N TYR A 118 9.31 -14.15 1.52
CA TYR A 118 7.89 -14.48 1.59
C TYR A 118 7.46 -15.23 0.32
N PRO A 119 7.20 -16.56 0.40
CA PRO A 119 6.87 -17.38 -0.76
C PRO A 119 5.67 -16.87 -1.57
N GLU A 120 4.69 -16.23 -0.92
CA GLU A 120 3.50 -15.71 -1.60
C GLU A 120 3.75 -14.46 -2.44
N TYR A 121 4.89 -13.81 -2.23
CA TYR A 121 5.30 -12.57 -2.89
C TYR A 121 6.37 -12.78 -3.95
N GLU A 122 6.96 -13.98 -4.05
CA GLU A 122 8.05 -14.28 -4.98
C GLU A 122 7.68 -13.95 -6.45
N LYS A 123 6.44 -14.29 -6.83
CA LYS A 123 5.88 -14.05 -8.18
C LYS A 123 5.06 -12.77 -8.28
N ARG A 124 4.93 -12.00 -7.20
CA ARG A 124 4.16 -10.75 -7.19
C ARG A 124 5.04 -9.59 -7.62
N GLU A 125 4.42 -8.66 -8.34
CA GLU A 125 5.04 -7.40 -8.71
C GLU A 125 4.42 -6.27 -7.89
N LEU A 126 5.25 -5.29 -7.53
CA LEU A 126 4.77 -4.07 -6.89
C LEU A 126 4.48 -3.06 -8.00
N VAL A 127 3.19 -2.76 -8.19
CA VAL A 127 2.68 -1.86 -9.23
C VAL A 127 2.44 -0.49 -8.67
#